data_AF-A0A963ZG50-F1
#
_entry.id   AF-A0A963ZG50-F1
#
_cell.length_a   1.000
_cell.length_b   1.000
_cell.length_c   1.000
_cell.angle_alpha   90.00
_cell.angle_beta   90.00
_cell.angle_gamma   90.00
#
_symmetry.space_group_name_H-M   'P 1'
#
loop_
_entity.id
_entity.type
_entity.pdbx_description
1 polymer ?
#
loop_
_entity_poly.entity_id
_entity_poly.type
_entity_poly.pdbx_seq_one_letter_code
_entity_poly.pdbx_strand_id
1 'polypeptide(L)'
;MFEFSEFEGKSKLEIFTINPKHKQSFLYHTTFGRDKIEALEAMLEYVKKANQQYNSYTLQWSLKGGDKLHTSYFRAKNIMEALDKFHHGRDINSVTVFSVVLNPIA
;
A
#
# COMPACT_ATOMS: atom_id res chain seq x y z
N MET A 1 -0.56 9.15 -6.87
CA MET A 1 -1.93 9.73 -6.86
C MET A 1 -2.38 9.82 -5.42
N PHE A 2 -3.18 10.81 -5.03
CA PHE A 2 -3.75 10.88 -3.70
C PHE A 2 -5.23 11.23 -3.77
N GLU A 3 -6.00 10.79 -2.77
CA GLU A 3 -7.43 11.00 -2.68
C GLU A 3 -7.82 11.37 -1.24
N PHE A 4 -8.72 12.34 -1.10
CA PHE A 4 -9.33 12.68 0.18
C PHE A 4 -10.75 12.13 0.23
N SER A 5 -11.11 11.56 1.36
CA SER A 5 -12.47 11.14 1.68
C SER A 5 -12.82 11.51 3.13
N GLU A 6 -14.09 11.45 3.49
CA GLU A 6 -14.52 11.54 4.88
C GLU A 6 -14.73 10.13 5.44
N PHE A 7 -14.22 9.90 6.65
CA PHE A 7 -14.39 8.65 7.37
C PHE A 7 -14.62 8.96 8.84
N GLU A 8 -15.79 8.57 9.37
CA GLU A 8 -16.17 8.78 10.78
C GLU A 8 -15.96 10.23 11.27
N GLY A 9 -16.32 11.22 10.44
CA GLY A 9 -16.17 12.64 10.77
C GLY A 9 -14.72 13.15 10.76
N LYS A 10 -13.77 12.37 10.24
CA LYS A 10 -12.37 12.75 10.03
C LYS A 10 -12.06 12.84 8.54
N SER A 11 -11.11 13.69 8.18
CA SER A 11 -10.49 13.69 6.86
C SER A 11 -9.55 12.49 6.72
N LYS A 12 -9.86 11.60 5.77
CA LYS A 12 -9.04 10.46 5.38
C LYS A 12 -8.25 10.83 4.12
N LEU A 13 -6.95 10.58 4.14
CA LEU A 13 -6.05 10.76 2.99
C LEU A 13 -5.46 9.41 2.59
N GLU A 14 -5.65 9.03 1.34
CA GLU A 14 -5.10 7.82 0.76
C GLU A 14 -4.11 8.18 -0.33
N ILE A 15 -2.90 7.62 -0.27
CA ILE A 15 -1.91 7.74 -1.33
C ILE A 15 -1.79 6.40 -2.04
N PHE A 16 -1.75 6.45 -3.37
CA PHE A 16 -1.57 5.30 -4.23
C PHE A 16 -0.31 5.43 -5.07
N THR A 17 0.43 4.32 -5.18
CA THR A 17 1.48 4.15 -6.20
C THR A 17 0.90 3.44 -7.40
N ILE A 18 1.38 3.78 -8.60
CA ILE A 18 0.96 3.14 -9.85
C ILE A 18 2.19 2.50 -10.46
N ASN A 19 2.13 1.21 -10.77
CA ASN A 19 3.17 0.58 -11.56
C ASN A 19 2.95 0.89 -13.06
N PRO A 20 3.87 1.61 -13.73
CA PRO A 20 3.68 2.02 -15.12
C PRO A 20 3.66 0.84 -16.11
N LYS A 21 4.26 -0.31 -15.76
CA LYS A 21 4.35 -1.48 -16.65
C LYS A 21 3.04 -2.24 -16.78
N HIS A 22 2.38 -2.49 -15.65
CA HIS A 22 1.14 -3.29 -15.62
C HIS A 22 -0.10 -2.47 -15.23
N LYS A 23 0.04 -1.14 -15.13
CA LYS A 23 -1.03 -0.17 -14.86
C LYS A 23 -1.90 -0.49 -13.64
N GLN A 24 -1.31 -1.16 -12.64
CA GLN A 24 -2.00 -1.44 -11.38
C GLN A 24 -1.63 -0.39 -10.34
N SER A 25 -2.64 0.09 -9.62
CA SER A 25 -2.48 0.96 -8.47
C SER A 25 -2.48 0.16 -7.18
N PHE A 26 -1.64 0.53 -6.23
CA PHE A 26 -1.61 -0.08 -4.89
C PHE A 26 -1.66 1.01 -3.83
N LEU A 27 -2.26 0.69 -2.69
CA LEU A 27 -2.24 1.59 -1.56
C LEU A 27 -0.82 1.72 -1.03
N TYR A 28 -0.33 2.95 -0.97
CA TYR A 28 0.92 3.28 -0.33
C TYR A 28 0.73 3.39 1.18
N HIS A 29 -0.21 4.27 1.58
CA HIS A 29 -0.57 4.47 2.98
C HIS A 29 -1.88 5.26 3.10
N THR A 30 -2.53 5.12 4.25
CA THR A 30 -3.72 5.87 4.64
C THR A 30 -3.44 6.64 5.92
N THR A 31 -3.77 7.93 5.95
CA THR A 31 -3.71 8.74 7.16
C THR A 31 -5.06 9.39 7.44
N PHE A 32 -5.24 9.79 8.70
CA PHE A 32 -6.45 10.44 9.18
C PHE A 32 -6.07 11.72 9.91
N GLY A 33 -6.90 12.74 9.77
CA GLY A 33 -6.81 14.00 10.51
C GLY A 33 -8.20 14.56 10.76
N ARG A 34 -8.33 15.49 11.69
CA ARG A 34 -9.55 16.27 11.93
C ARG A 34 -9.93 17.07 10.69
N ASP A 35 -8.92 17.54 9.95
CA ASP A 35 -9.06 18.21 8.66
C ASP A 35 -8.03 17.70 7.64
N LYS A 36 -8.11 18.23 6.41
CA LYS A 36 -7.21 17.83 5.32
C LYS A 36 -5.75 18.21 5.59
N ILE A 37 -5.49 19.27 6.36
CA ILE A 37 -4.13 19.74 6.68
C ILE A 37 -3.49 18.73 7.63
N GLU A 38 -4.17 18.39 8.72
CA GLU A 38 -3.66 17.42 9.70
C GLU A 38 -3.44 16.03 9.05
N ALA A 39 -4.33 15.62 8.13
CA ALA A 39 -4.15 14.37 7.39
C ALA A 39 -2.89 14.38 6.49
N LEU A 40 -2.57 15.53 5.88
CA LEU A 40 -1.35 15.72 5.09
C LEU A 40 -0.10 15.76 5.95
N GLU A 41 -0.14 16.43 7.10
CA GLU A 41 0.97 16.48 8.06
C GLU A 41 1.33 15.08 8.56
N ALA A 42 0.32 14.29 8.93
CA ALA A 42 0.50 12.89 9.31
C ALA A 42 1.13 12.06 8.17
N MET A 43 0.72 12.30 6.92
CA MET A 43 1.28 11.60 5.76
C MET A 43 2.73 12.02 5.48
N LEU A 44 3.05 13.31 5.65
CA LEU A 44 4.41 13.81 5.54
C LEU A 44 5.32 13.18 6.59
N GLU A 45 4.84 13.06 7.83
CA GLU A 45 5.56 12.37 8.90
C GLU A 45 5.80 10.90 8.56
N TYR A 46 4.77 10.20 8.06
CA TYR A 46 4.91 8.82 7.60
C TYR A 46 5.99 8.69 6.52
N VAL A 47 5.96 9.52 5.47
CA VAL A 47 6.94 9.45 4.38
C VAL A 47 8.37 9.68 4.89
N LYS A 48 8.57 10.62 5.81
CA LYS A 48 9.88 10.89 6.42
C LYS A 48 10.41 9.71 7.22
N LYS A 49 9.54 8.97 7.92
CA LYS A 49 9.90 7.85 8.80
C LYS A 49 9.81 6.47 8.14
N ALA A 50 9.23 6.37 6.94
CA ALA A 50 8.91 5.11 6.27
C ALA A 50 10.11 4.17 6.14
N ASN A 51 11.30 4.71 5.84
CA ASN A 51 12.50 3.90 5.63
C ASN A 51 13.10 3.33 6.92
N GLN A 52 12.80 3.94 8.08
CA GLN A 52 13.38 3.55 9.38
C GLN A 52 12.43 2.68 10.20
N GLN A 53 11.13 2.92 10.10
CA GLN A 53 10.13 2.29 10.97
C GLN A 53 9.37 1.13 10.30
N TYR A 54 9.48 0.98 8.98
CA TYR A 54 8.69 0.00 8.23
C TYR A 54 9.59 -0.98 7.48
N ASN A 55 9.25 -2.25 7.63
CA ASN A 55 9.86 -3.35 6.93
C ASN A 55 9.57 -3.28 5.44
N SER A 56 10.50 -3.80 4.64
CA SER A 56 10.33 -3.92 3.18
C SER A 56 9.88 -5.34 2.86
N TYR A 57 8.79 -5.48 2.11
CA TYR A 57 8.23 -6.76 1.67
C TYR A 57 8.24 -6.86 0.15
N THR A 58 8.59 -8.03 -0.35
CA THR A 58 8.47 -8.40 -1.76
C THR A 58 7.31 -9.38 -1.91
N LEU A 59 6.31 -9.01 -2.71
CA LEU A 59 5.15 -9.84 -3.02
C LEU A 59 5.26 -10.33 -4.46
N GLN A 60 5.14 -11.64 -4.66
CA GLN A 60 4.98 -12.23 -5.99
C GLN A 60 3.55 -12.70 -6.18
N TRP A 61 2.92 -12.27 -7.27
CA TRP A 61 1.48 -12.45 -7.47
C TRP A 61 1.13 -12.51 -8.97
N SER A 62 -0.03 -13.06 -9.31
CA SER A 62 -0.62 -12.97 -10.66
C SER A 62 -2.11 -12.63 -10.59
N LEU A 63 -2.67 -12.16 -11.70
CA LEU A 63 -4.13 -12.11 -11.86
C LEU A 63 -4.66 -13.55 -11.96
N LYS A 64 -5.84 -13.80 -11.41
CA LYS A 64 -6.47 -15.12 -11.49
C LYS A 64 -6.70 -15.51 -12.96
N GLY A 65 -6.19 -16.67 -13.35
CA GLY A 65 -6.21 -17.13 -14.75
C GLY A 65 -5.20 -16.44 -15.67
N GLY A 66 -4.29 -15.63 -15.13
CA GLY A 66 -3.20 -15.02 -15.87
C GLY A 66 -1.88 -15.78 -15.72
N ASP A 67 -1.12 -15.88 -16.81
CA ASP A 67 0.16 -16.61 -16.86
C ASP A 67 1.37 -15.75 -16.49
N LYS A 68 1.16 -14.47 -16.14
CA LYS A 68 2.25 -13.54 -15.82
C LYS A 68 2.43 -13.39 -14.32
N LEU A 69 3.62 -13.73 -13.85
CA LEU A 69 4.06 -13.43 -12.49
C LEU A 69 4.51 -11.97 -12.40
N HIS A 70 4.00 -11.26 -11.42
CA HIS A 70 4.34 -9.89 -11.08
C HIS A 70 5.06 -9.85 -9.74
N THR A 71 6.05 -8.96 -9.64
CA THR A 71 6.75 -8.66 -8.38
C THR A 71 6.42 -7.23 -7.97
N SER A 72 6.01 -7.04 -6.73
CA SER A 72 5.65 -5.72 -6.18
C SER A 72 6.26 -5.56 -4.79
N TYR A 73 6.66 -4.34 -4.47
CA TYR A 73 7.37 -4.02 -3.23
C TYR A 73 6.52 -3.12 -2.34
N PHE A 74 6.49 -3.43 -1.05
CA PHE A 74 5.66 -2.73 -0.07
C PHE A 74 6.47 -2.38 1.17
N ARG A 75 6.20 -1.22 1.74
CA ARG A 75 6.65 -0.86 3.09
C ARG A 75 5.49 -1.04 4.04
N ALA A 76 5.68 -1.83 5.09
CA ALA A 76 4.63 -2.17 6.06
C ALA A 76 5.26 -2.55 7.41
N LYS A 77 4.50 -2.44 8.50
CA LYS A 77 4.95 -2.86 9.85
C LYS A 77 5.09 -4.37 9.92
N ASN A 78 4.16 -5.08 9.29
CA ASN A 78 4.11 -6.54 9.27
C ASN A 78 3.55 -7.05 7.93
N ILE A 79 3.52 -8.38 7.79
CA ILE A 79 3.04 -9.06 6.58
C ILE A 79 1.55 -8.79 6.30
N MET A 80 0.72 -8.67 7.34
CA MET A 80 -0.72 -8.46 7.19
C MET A 80 -0.98 -7.07 6.58
N GLU A 81 -0.32 -6.03 7.09
CA GLU A 81 -0.44 -4.68 6.53
C GLU A 81 0.07 -4.62 5.07
N ALA A 82 1.10 -5.40 4.71
CA ALA A 82 1.56 -5.49 3.33
C ALA A 82 0.48 -6.09 2.40
N LEU A 83 -0.22 -7.13 2.87
CA LEU A 83 -1.33 -7.75 2.14
C LEU A 83 -2.55 -6.84 2.07
N ASP A 84 -2.90 -6.14 3.16
CA ASP A 84 -4.00 -5.16 3.17
C ASP A 84 -3.76 -4.05 2.13
N LYS A 85 -2.54 -3.51 2.07
CA LYS A 85 -2.15 -2.52 1.06
C LYS A 85 -2.23 -3.07 -0.37
N PHE A 86 -1.87 -4.34 -0.55
CA PHE A 86 -1.90 -5.00 -1.83
C PHE A 86 -3.34 -5.26 -2.33
N HIS A 87 -4.24 -5.68 -1.44
CA HIS A 87 -5.64 -5.98 -1.76
C HIS A 87 -6.56 -4.77 -1.72
N HIS A 88 -6.08 -3.61 -1.25
CA HIS A 88 -6.88 -2.40 -1.13
C HIS A 88 -7.55 -2.01 -2.46
N GLY A 89 -8.88 -1.84 -2.41
CA GLY A 89 -9.70 -1.47 -3.57
C GLY A 89 -9.85 -2.58 -4.62
N ARG A 90 -9.52 -3.83 -4.29
CA ARG A 90 -9.66 -4.99 -5.19
C ARG A 90 -10.48 -6.11 -4.55
N ASP A 91 -11.07 -6.95 -5.40
CA ASP A 91 -11.60 -8.24 -4.98
C ASP A 91 -10.43 -9.17 -4.63
N ILE A 92 -10.44 -9.72 -3.41
CA ILE A 92 -9.44 -10.68 -2.91
C ILE A 92 -9.32 -11.89 -3.86
N ASN A 93 -10.41 -12.29 -4.50
CA ASN A 93 -10.45 -13.45 -5.40
C ASN A 93 -9.91 -13.17 -6.81
N SER A 94 -9.58 -11.92 -7.14
CA SER A 94 -9.10 -11.52 -8.48
C SER A 94 -7.61 -11.79 -8.70
N VAL A 95 -6.85 -12.06 -7.64
CA VAL A 95 -5.40 -12.20 -7.65
C VAL A 95 -4.96 -13.43 -6.85
N THR A 96 -3.88 -14.06 -7.29
CA THR A 96 -3.21 -15.14 -6.56
C THR A 96 -1.86 -14.63 -6.07
N VAL A 97 -1.63 -14.65 -4.75
CA VAL A 97 -0.33 -14.33 -4.15
C VAL A 97 0.43 -15.64 -3.93
N PHE A 98 1.62 -15.75 -4.52
CA PHE A 98 2.46 -16.94 -4.46
C PHE A 98 3.49 -16.86 -3.33
N SER A 99 4.03 -15.67 -3.09
CA SER A 99 5.05 -15.48 -2.05
C SER A 99 4.98 -14.08 -1.46
N VAL A 100 5.33 -14.00 -0.17
CA VAL A 100 5.51 -12.75 0.55
C VAL A 100 6.80 -12.89 1.35
N VAL A 101 7.82 -12.11 0.99
CA VAL A 101 9.16 -12.19 1.56
C VAL A 101 9.48 -10.90 2.28
N LEU A 102 9.89 -11.00 3.54
CA LEU A 102 10.50 -9.89 4.28
C LEU A 102 11.92 -9.69 3.76
N ASN A 103 12.22 -8.50 3.24
CA ASN A 103 13.54 -8.15 2.77
C ASN A 103 14.42 -7.79 3.98
N PRO A 104 15.64 -8.36 4.09
CA PRO A 104 16.56 -8.03 5.17
C PRO A 104 16.94 -6.54 5.11
N ILE A 105 17.07 -5.94 6.28
CA ILE A 105 17.59 -4.58 6.43
C ILE A 105 19.11 -4.70 6.48
N ALA A 106 19.80 -4.15 5.47
CA ALA A 106 21.25 -4.03 5.44
C ALA A 106 21.71 -2.78 6.19
#